data_AF-A0A348VTG9-F1
#
_entry.id   AF-A0A348VTG9-F1
#
_cell.length_a   1.000
_cell.length_b   1.000
_cell.length_c   1.000
_cell.angle_alpha   90.00
_cell.angle_beta   90.00
_cell.angle_gamma   90.00
#
_symmetry.space_group_name_H-M   'P 1'
#
loop_
_entity.id
_entity.type
_entity.pdbx_description
1 polymer ?
#
loop_
_entity_poly.entity_id
_entity_poly.type
_entity_poly.pdbx_seq_one_letter_code
_entity_poly.pdbx_strand_id
1 'polypeptide(L)'
;MSKAIATGAILGSQYYVKQAEALVEKAISEKGADFAFEFPDTGYFLPQMFAMTGFEVRTLGDMKTALEQHVKPLVTDAPTEALFIPYLGEALDAGMAALFAQEIIMAIRYIYGQEPVKDDSIGLTYHGFISDTILRNLGIQLVDGSMPGYVCIIGAANDDDHALEIARELQQKNILTLMCGNVNGDSMTKQLLRKGVQLGWDTRLVPLGPEVEHAIYALNWAARAGITFGGMKGGDFKKILKYSKDKVFAFAMVLGPLNDRIWTTGAGAINMGFPAIANTDIPVIHPTGVTIYEEVEKELDPKKIVERCIEVRGLKITVSKPPIPVAFGPAFEGERIRKEDMHIEFGGQRTPAFEWLRTAALDKVEDGKVEIVGNDPEGRYQKGG
;
A
#
# COMPACT_ATOMS: atom_id res chain seq x y z
N MET A 1 -5.40 12.99 -20.52
CA MET A 1 -5.09 11.55 -20.33
C MET A 1 -4.51 10.98 -21.60
N SER A 2 -3.41 10.22 -21.52
CA SER A 2 -2.76 9.57 -22.68
C SER A 2 -3.67 8.50 -23.28
N LYS A 3 -3.79 8.47 -24.62
CA LYS A 3 -4.59 7.46 -25.34
C LYS A 3 -4.11 6.05 -25.03
N ALA A 4 -2.79 5.84 -24.95
CA ALA A 4 -2.21 4.53 -24.62
C ALA A 4 -2.65 4.03 -23.24
N ILE A 5 -2.67 4.92 -22.24
CA ILE A 5 -3.10 4.57 -20.88
C ILE A 5 -4.59 4.26 -20.85
N ALA A 6 -5.42 5.09 -21.49
CA ALA A 6 -6.86 4.87 -21.54
C ALA A 6 -7.21 3.54 -22.25
N THR A 7 -6.59 3.26 -23.39
CA THR A 7 -6.77 2.00 -24.11
C THR A 7 -6.33 0.80 -23.27
N GLY A 8 -5.17 0.87 -22.62
CA GLY A 8 -4.67 -0.20 -21.75
C GLY A 8 -5.60 -0.46 -20.57
N ALA A 9 -6.10 0.58 -19.90
CA ALA A 9 -7.03 0.46 -18.79
C ALA A 9 -8.38 -0.16 -19.20
N ILE A 10 -8.93 0.26 -20.35
CA ILE A 10 -10.21 -0.29 -20.84
C ILE A 10 -10.06 -1.76 -21.23
N LEU A 11 -9.04 -2.11 -22.02
CA LEU A 11 -8.81 -3.50 -22.42
C LEU A 11 -8.52 -4.42 -21.23
N GLY A 12 -7.72 -3.96 -20.26
CA GLY A 12 -7.47 -4.73 -19.05
C GLY A 12 -8.70 -4.85 -18.15
N SER A 13 -9.59 -3.85 -18.12
CA SER A 13 -10.87 -3.97 -17.40
C SER A 13 -11.75 -5.08 -17.99
N GLN A 14 -11.85 -5.15 -19.32
CA GLN A 14 -12.57 -6.22 -20.02
C GLN A 14 -11.99 -7.60 -19.68
N TYR A 15 -10.66 -7.70 -19.62
CA TYR A 15 -9.96 -8.93 -19.23
C TYR A 15 -10.35 -9.36 -17.80
N TYR A 16 -10.27 -8.46 -16.82
CA TYR A 16 -10.59 -8.80 -15.43
C TYR A 16 -12.07 -9.13 -15.24
N VAL A 17 -12.98 -8.40 -15.88
CA VAL A 17 -14.41 -8.67 -15.79
C VAL A 17 -14.72 -10.05 -16.35
N LYS A 18 -14.21 -10.38 -17.53
CA LYS A 18 -14.39 -11.72 -18.12
C LYS A 18 -13.79 -12.83 -17.25
N GLN A 19 -12.64 -12.59 -16.64
CA GLN A 19 -12.02 -13.54 -15.72
C GLN A 19 -12.87 -13.74 -14.45
N ALA A 20 -13.35 -12.65 -13.85
CA ALA A 20 -14.21 -12.69 -12.68
C ALA A 20 -15.51 -13.45 -12.97
N GLU A 21 -16.15 -13.20 -14.12
CA GLU A 21 -17.34 -13.93 -14.56
C GLU A 21 -17.09 -15.44 -14.64
N ALA A 22 -16.04 -15.85 -15.36
CA ALA A 22 -15.71 -17.26 -15.51
C ALA A 22 -15.44 -17.94 -14.16
N LEU A 23 -14.77 -17.24 -13.23
CA LEU A 23 -14.50 -17.75 -11.89
C LEU A 23 -15.77 -17.82 -11.02
N VAL A 24 -16.65 -16.82 -11.08
CA VAL A 24 -17.94 -16.83 -10.37
C VAL A 24 -18.82 -17.95 -10.88
N GLU A 25 -18.95 -18.10 -12.20
CA GLU A 25 -19.74 -19.18 -12.80
C GLU A 25 -19.23 -20.56 -12.39
N LYS A 26 -17.90 -20.74 -12.43
CA LYS A 26 -17.26 -21.97 -11.93
C LYS A 26 -17.58 -22.20 -10.45
N ALA A 27 -17.37 -21.20 -9.60
CA ALA A 27 -17.64 -21.31 -8.17
C ALA A 27 -19.11 -21.63 -7.86
N ILE A 28 -20.05 -20.99 -8.57
CA ILE A 28 -21.50 -21.26 -8.43
C ILE A 28 -21.81 -22.70 -8.84
N SER A 29 -21.25 -23.18 -9.95
CA SER A 29 -21.50 -24.56 -10.40
C SER A 29 -20.95 -25.62 -9.44
N GLU A 30 -19.85 -25.32 -8.74
CA GLU A 30 -19.21 -26.26 -7.80
C GLU A 30 -19.79 -26.20 -6.39
N LYS A 31 -20.13 -24.99 -5.89
CA LYS A 31 -20.51 -24.75 -4.48
C LYS A 31 -21.96 -24.30 -4.29
N GLY A 32 -22.66 -23.92 -5.36
CA GLY A 32 -24.01 -23.36 -5.33
C GLY A 32 -24.04 -21.84 -5.15
N ALA A 33 -25.12 -21.21 -5.62
CA ALA A 33 -25.29 -19.75 -5.54
C ALA A 33 -25.44 -19.24 -4.10
N ASP A 34 -26.04 -20.03 -3.22
CA ASP A 34 -26.30 -19.68 -1.82
C ASP A 34 -25.06 -19.82 -0.91
N PHE A 35 -23.90 -20.18 -1.46
CA PHE A 35 -22.66 -20.26 -0.70
C PHE A 35 -22.31 -18.88 -0.13
N ALA A 36 -22.33 -18.75 1.19
CA ALA A 36 -22.02 -17.52 1.89
C ALA A 36 -20.50 -17.29 1.96
N PHE A 37 -20.06 -16.05 1.75
CA PHE A 37 -18.67 -15.65 1.85
C PHE A 37 -18.53 -14.27 2.48
N GLU A 38 -17.55 -14.16 3.37
CA GLU A 38 -17.10 -12.91 3.98
C GLU A 38 -15.57 -12.94 4.03
N PHE A 39 -14.91 -11.81 3.77
CA PHE A 39 -13.47 -11.73 3.99
C PHE A 39 -13.14 -11.88 5.49
N PRO A 40 -11.90 -12.27 5.84
CA PRO A 40 -11.51 -12.40 7.24
C PRO A 40 -11.65 -11.07 8.01
N ASP A 41 -12.36 -11.11 9.15
CA ASP A 41 -12.48 -10.01 10.10
C ASP A 41 -12.88 -8.66 9.46
N THR A 42 -13.94 -8.65 8.65
CA THR A 42 -14.55 -7.43 8.10
C THR A 42 -16.05 -7.38 8.29
N GLY A 43 -16.56 -6.19 8.63
CA GLY A 43 -18.00 -5.89 8.64
C GLY A 43 -18.53 -5.29 7.33
N TYR A 44 -17.69 -5.21 6.30
CA TYR A 44 -17.96 -4.43 5.09
C TYR A 44 -18.07 -5.27 3.81
N PHE A 45 -18.48 -6.54 3.91
CA PHE A 45 -18.72 -7.43 2.75
C PHE A 45 -17.48 -7.51 1.83
N LEU A 46 -17.68 -7.28 0.52
CA LEU A 46 -16.63 -6.88 -0.42
C LEU A 46 -16.43 -5.36 -0.32
N PRO A 47 -15.36 -4.88 0.35
CA PRO A 47 -15.37 -3.50 0.84
C PRO A 47 -15.25 -2.42 -0.24
N GLN A 48 -14.53 -2.67 -1.34
CA GLN A 48 -14.46 -1.72 -2.45
C GLN A 48 -15.83 -1.59 -3.13
N MET A 49 -16.49 -2.71 -3.43
CA MET A 49 -17.84 -2.70 -3.99
C MET A 49 -18.83 -2.01 -3.05
N PHE A 50 -18.89 -2.45 -1.79
CA PHE A 50 -19.81 -1.89 -0.81
C PHE A 50 -19.60 -0.39 -0.60
N ALA A 51 -18.36 0.08 -0.55
CA ALA A 51 -18.06 1.50 -0.42
C ALA A 51 -18.62 2.31 -1.59
N MET A 52 -18.48 1.84 -2.82
CA MET A 52 -18.84 2.60 -4.01
C MET A 52 -20.32 2.45 -4.41
N THR A 53 -20.91 1.27 -4.21
CA THR A 53 -22.27 0.98 -4.70
C THR A 53 -23.29 0.84 -3.58
N GLY A 54 -22.85 0.55 -2.35
CA GLY A 54 -23.72 0.21 -1.23
C GLY A 54 -24.31 -1.20 -1.32
N PHE A 55 -23.93 -1.98 -2.34
CA PHE A 55 -24.42 -3.34 -2.53
C PHE A 55 -23.73 -4.31 -1.58
N GLU A 56 -24.53 -5.04 -0.79
CA GLU A 56 -24.04 -6.00 0.19
C GLU A 56 -23.86 -7.38 -0.45
N VAL A 57 -22.62 -7.71 -0.82
CA VAL A 57 -22.30 -9.02 -1.39
C VAL A 57 -22.10 -10.03 -0.26
N ARG A 58 -23.04 -10.98 -0.10
CA ARG A 58 -22.99 -12.00 0.97
C ARG A 58 -22.80 -13.41 0.43
N THR A 59 -23.20 -13.66 -0.82
CA THR A 59 -23.18 -14.97 -1.44
C THR A 59 -22.51 -14.97 -2.81
N LEU A 60 -22.21 -16.17 -3.34
CA LEU A 60 -21.75 -16.32 -4.73
C LEU A 60 -22.79 -15.82 -5.74
N GLY A 61 -24.09 -15.99 -5.45
CA GLY A 61 -25.17 -15.41 -6.25
C GLY A 61 -25.10 -13.89 -6.30
N ASP A 62 -24.85 -13.24 -5.16
CA ASP A 62 -24.68 -11.80 -5.08
C ASP A 62 -23.46 -11.32 -5.87
N MET A 63 -22.35 -12.08 -5.88
CA MET A 63 -21.18 -11.74 -6.72
C MET A 63 -21.53 -11.70 -8.21
N LYS A 64 -22.36 -12.64 -8.69
CA LYS A 64 -22.86 -12.64 -10.07
C LYS A 64 -23.73 -11.41 -10.34
N THR A 65 -24.68 -11.12 -9.45
CA THR A 65 -25.52 -9.92 -9.57
C THR A 65 -24.68 -8.65 -9.55
N ALA A 66 -23.66 -8.60 -8.72
CA ALA A 66 -22.75 -7.46 -8.61
C ALA A 66 -21.98 -7.24 -9.92
N LEU A 67 -21.46 -8.31 -10.55
CA LEU A 67 -20.83 -8.24 -11.87
C LEU A 67 -21.80 -7.70 -12.93
N GLU A 68 -23.01 -8.23 -12.98
CA GLU A 68 -24.01 -7.85 -14.00
C GLU A 68 -24.53 -6.43 -13.85
N GLN A 69 -24.85 -6.01 -12.62
CA GLN A 69 -25.55 -4.74 -12.36
C GLN A 69 -24.64 -3.56 -12.04
N HIS A 70 -23.43 -3.82 -11.53
CA HIS A 70 -22.53 -2.76 -11.06
C HIS A 70 -21.20 -2.71 -11.78
N VAL A 71 -20.71 -3.83 -12.32
CA VAL A 71 -19.40 -3.87 -12.98
C VAL A 71 -19.53 -3.70 -14.49
N LYS A 72 -20.34 -4.52 -15.17
CA LYS A 72 -20.53 -4.44 -16.63
C LYS A 72 -20.95 -3.07 -17.16
N PRO A 73 -21.84 -2.31 -16.49
CA PRO A 73 -22.23 -0.99 -16.99
C PRO A 73 -21.10 0.04 -17.03
N LEU A 74 -20.01 -0.20 -16.30
CA LEU A 74 -18.82 0.66 -16.27
C LEU A 74 -17.79 0.28 -17.35
N VAL A 75 -17.93 -0.88 -17.99
CA VAL A 75 -17.00 -1.35 -19.02
C VAL A 75 -17.43 -0.78 -20.37
N THR A 76 -16.56 0.03 -20.96
CA THR A 76 -16.77 0.62 -22.30
C THR A 76 -15.90 -0.08 -23.35
N ASP A 77 -16.16 0.23 -24.62
CA ASP A 77 -15.29 -0.18 -25.72
C ASP A 77 -14.04 0.71 -25.78
N ALA A 78 -12.92 0.11 -26.20
CA ALA A 78 -11.67 0.85 -26.34
C ALA A 78 -11.79 1.95 -27.42
N PRO A 79 -11.12 3.10 -27.24
CA PRO A 79 -11.10 4.17 -28.22
C PRO A 79 -10.69 3.72 -29.62
N THR A 80 -11.47 4.07 -30.63
CA THR A 80 -11.08 3.82 -32.04
C THR A 80 -9.88 4.69 -32.44
N GLU A 81 -9.09 4.25 -33.42
CA GLU A 81 -7.90 4.99 -33.87
C GLU A 81 -8.25 6.39 -34.42
N ALA A 82 -9.41 6.54 -35.05
CA ALA A 82 -9.79 7.71 -35.84
C ALA A 82 -10.49 8.84 -35.06
N LEU A 83 -10.97 8.61 -33.83
CA LEU A 83 -11.68 9.61 -33.03
C LEU A 83 -10.82 10.10 -31.87
N PHE A 84 -10.87 11.40 -31.57
CA PHE A 84 -10.22 12.02 -30.42
C PHE A 84 -11.31 12.53 -29.46
N ILE A 85 -11.82 11.63 -28.62
CA ILE A 85 -12.79 11.96 -27.56
C ILE A 85 -12.09 12.10 -26.20
N PRO A 86 -12.65 12.83 -25.21
CA PRO A 86 -12.07 12.91 -23.87
C PRO A 86 -12.15 11.55 -23.14
N TYR A 87 -11.04 10.81 -23.10
CA TYR A 87 -10.98 9.44 -22.56
C TYR A 87 -10.99 9.33 -21.03
N LEU A 88 -10.94 10.45 -20.31
CA LEU A 88 -10.70 10.44 -18.87
C LEU A 88 -11.81 9.74 -18.10
N GLY A 89 -13.08 10.07 -18.36
CA GLY A 89 -14.21 9.45 -17.66
C GLY A 89 -14.27 7.94 -17.89
N GLU A 90 -14.22 7.52 -19.16
CA GLU A 90 -14.29 6.11 -19.57
C GLU A 90 -13.13 5.29 -18.97
N ALA A 91 -11.91 5.84 -18.94
CA ALA A 91 -10.77 5.15 -18.35
C ALA A 91 -10.88 5.02 -16.82
N LEU A 92 -11.46 6.01 -16.14
CA LEU A 92 -11.69 5.96 -14.69
C LEU A 92 -12.82 4.99 -14.32
N ASP A 93 -13.88 4.93 -15.12
CA ASP A 93 -14.98 3.96 -14.99
C ASP A 93 -14.46 2.53 -15.23
N ALA A 94 -13.66 2.34 -16.28
CA ALA A 94 -12.98 1.07 -16.55
C ALA A 94 -12.03 0.66 -15.41
N GLY A 95 -11.28 1.62 -14.86
CA GLY A 95 -10.44 1.40 -13.68
C GLY A 95 -11.25 0.93 -12.48
N MET A 96 -12.40 1.55 -12.20
CA MET A 96 -13.29 1.14 -11.11
C MET A 96 -13.91 -0.24 -11.35
N ALA A 97 -14.33 -0.53 -12.59
CA ALA A 97 -14.83 -1.85 -12.99
C ALA A 97 -13.78 -2.93 -12.73
N ALA A 98 -12.53 -2.66 -13.06
CA ALA A 98 -11.42 -3.56 -12.80
C ALA A 98 -11.20 -3.79 -11.31
N LEU A 99 -11.26 -2.75 -10.46
CA LEU A 99 -11.13 -2.92 -9.01
C LEU A 99 -12.23 -3.82 -8.43
N PHE A 100 -13.48 -3.66 -8.87
CA PHE A 100 -14.58 -4.54 -8.46
C PHE A 100 -14.36 -5.98 -8.91
N ALA A 101 -13.95 -6.17 -10.17
CA ALA A 101 -13.64 -7.50 -10.70
C ALA A 101 -12.48 -8.15 -9.94
N GLN A 102 -11.41 -7.41 -9.65
CA GLN A 102 -10.28 -7.88 -8.85
C GLN A 102 -10.69 -8.26 -7.43
N GLU A 103 -11.53 -7.47 -6.77
CA GLU A 103 -12.04 -7.80 -5.43
C GLU A 103 -12.83 -9.12 -5.43
N ILE A 104 -13.66 -9.35 -6.45
CA ILE A 104 -14.39 -10.61 -6.63
C ILE A 104 -13.42 -11.77 -6.92
N ILE A 105 -12.42 -11.57 -7.78
CA ILE A 105 -11.39 -12.60 -8.06
C ILE A 105 -10.68 -12.98 -6.76
N MET A 106 -10.24 -12.00 -5.96
CA MET A 106 -9.58 -12.26 -4.68
C MET A 106 -10.52 -12.94 -3.68
N ALA A 107 -11.79 -12.56 -3.61
CA ALA A 107 -12.79 -13.23 -2.79
C ALA A 107 -12.95 -14.71 -3.15
N ILE A 108 -13.01 -15.03 -4.45
CA ILE A 108 -13.09 -16.41 -4.93
C ILE A 108 -11.82 -17.19 -4.57
N ARG A 109 -10.64 -16.57 -4.66
CA ARG A 109 -9.39 -17.20 -4.22
C ARG A 109 -9.42 -17.56 -2.73
N TYR A 110 -9.98 -16.70 -1.88
CA TYR A 110 -10.24 -17.05 -0.47
C TYR A 110 -11.21 -18.23 -0.31
N ILE A 111 -12.30 -18.29 -1.09
CA ILE A 111 -13.27 -19.40 -1.07
C ILE A 111 -12.61 -20.75 -1.39
N TYR A 112 -11.56 -20.73 -2.22
CA TYR A 112 -10.78 -21.92 -2.57
C TYR A 112 -9.53 -22.13 -1.69
N GLY A 113 -9.32 -21.31 -0.66
CA GLY A 113 -8.17 -21.42 0.24
C GLY A 113 -6.82 -21.11 -0.42
N GLN A 114 -6.84 -20.32 -1.50
CA GLN A 114 -5.64 -19.85 -2.22
C GLN A 114 -5.06 -18.58 -1.60
N GLU A 115 -5.82 -17.92 -0.72
CA GLU A 115 -5.42 -16.73 0.02
C GLU A 115 -5.46 -16.97 1.54
N PRO A 116 -4.56 -16.32 2.32
CA PRO A 116 -3.40 -15.58 1.84
C PRO A 116 -2.37 -16.51 1.16
N VAL A 117 -1.69 -16.00 0.14
CA VAL A 117 -0.69 -16.79 -0.60
C VAL A 117 0.45 -17.23 0.33
N LYS A 118 0.80 -18.51 0.26
CA LYS A 118 1.99 -19.09 0.90
C LYS A 118 3.04 -19.33 -0.18
N ASP A 119 4.21 -18.74 0.00
CA ASP A 119 5.36 -18.93 -0.89
C ASP A 119 6.47 -19.65 -0.12
N ASP A 120 6.45 -20.98 -0.23
CA ASP A 120 7.42 -21.86 0.43
C ASP A 120 8.86 -21.62 -0.07
N SER A 121 9.04 -21.07 -1.27
CA SER A 121 10.38 -20.81 -1.83
C SER A 121 11.16 -19.74 -1.07
N ILE A 122 10.44 -18.82 -0.41
CA ILE A 122 10.99 -17.75 0.40
C ILE A 122 10.58 -17.85 1.88
N GLY A 123 9.88 -18.93 2.25
CA GLY A 123 9.41 -19.16 3.62
C GLY A 123 8.44 -18.10 4.14
N LEU A 124 7.68 -17.44 3.25
CA LEU A 124 6.79 -16.33 3.61
C LEU A 124 5.33 -16.71 3.35
N THR A 125 4.48 -16.45 4.34
CA THR A 125 3.04 -16.31 4.12
C THR A 125 2.74 -14.82 3.98
N TYR A 126 2.19 -14.41 2.84
CA TYR A 126 1.79 -13.03 2.62
C TYR A 126 0.63 -12.65 3.55
N HIS A 127 0.39 -11.35 3.73
CA HIS A 127 -0.71 -10.90 4.61
C HIS A 127 -2.08 -11.05 3.96
N GLY A 128 -2.18 -10.86 2.63
CA GLY A 128 -3.47 -10.86 1.95
C GLY A 128 -4.36 -9.69 2.39
N PHE A 129 -5.65 -9.99 2.58
CA PHE A 129 -6.67 -9.03 3.00
C PHE A 129 -6.35 -8.38 4.35
N ILE A 130 -6.41 -7.05 4.39
CA ILE A 130 -6.20 -6.26 5.61
C ILE A 130 -7.51 -6.22 6.40
N SER A 131 -7.55 -6.78 7.61
CA SER A 131 -8.77 -6.84 8.43
C SER A 131 -9.19 -5.48 9.01
N ASP A 132 -10.44 -5.39 9.45
CA ASP A 132 -10.96 -4.19 10.11
C ASP A 132 -10.28 -3.92 11.46
N THR A 133 -9.78 -4.97 12.13
CA THR A 133 -8.96 -4.83 13.35
C THR A 133 -7.69 -4.03 13.06
N ILE A 134 -6.99 -4.37 11.97
CA ILE A 134 -5.78 -3.65 11.55
C ILE A 134 -6.12 -2.23 11.09
N LEU A 135 -7.23 -2.07 10.34
CA LEU A 135 -7.76 -0.75 9.98
C LEU A 135 -8.01 0.13 11.21
N ARG A 136 -8.62 -0.40 12.27
CA ARG A 136 -8.89 0.39 13.48
C ARG A 136 -7.61 0.75 14.23
N ASN A 137 -6.63 -0.15 14.26
CA ASN A 137 -5.33 0.11 14.89
C ASN A 137 -4.54 1.19 14.14
N LEU A 138 -4.33 1.01 12.84
CA LEU A 138 -3.51 1.92 12.02
C LEU A 138 -4.24 3.17 11.57
N GLY A 139 -5.57 3.12 11.45
CA GLY A 139 -6.37 4.24 10.96
C GLY A 139 -6.41 5.42 11.92
N ILE A 140 -6.24 5.19 13.24
CA ILE A 140 -6.05 6.28 14.20
C ILE A 140 -4.79 7.08 13.87
N GLN A 141 -3.71 6.40 13.49
CA GLN A 141 -2.44 7.03 13.14
C GLN A 141 -2.52 7.86 11.85
N LEU A 142 -3.41 7.48 10.91
CA LEU A 142 -3.70 8.31 9.73
C LEU A 142 -4.46 9.58 10.12
N VAL A 143 -5.35 9.50 11.11
CA VAL A 143 -6.21 10.62 11.53
C VAL A 143 -5.45 11.63 12.37
N ASP A 144 -4.60 11.17 13.30
CA ASP A 144 -3.77 12.04 14.15
C ASP A 144 -2.48 12.53 13.45
N GLY A 145 -2.17 11.99 12.26
CA GLY A 145 -1.04 12.38 11.44
C GLY A 145 0.30 11.78 11.88
N SER A 146 0.31 10.91 12.89
CA SER A 146 1.52 10.18 13.30
C SER A 146 2.03 9.25 12.20
N MET A 147 1.12 8.68 11.39
CA MET A 147 1.45 8.03 10.12
C MET A 147 1.06 8.96 8.97
N PRO A 148 2.03 9.60 8.28
CA PRO A 148 1.73 10.63 7.28
C PRO A 148 0.87 10.11 6.12
N GLY A 149 1.01 8.84 5.77
CA GLY A 149 0.33 8.20 4.66
C GLY A 149 0.84 6.78 4.45
N TYR A 150 0.49 6.20 3.31
CA TYR A 150 0.99 4.89 2.91
C TYR A 150 1.35 4.86 1.41
N VAL A 151 2.25 3.96 1.06
CA VAL A 151 2.61 3.66 -0.33
C VAL A 151 2.23 2.23 -0.67
N CYS A 152 1.69 2.03 -1.88
CA CYS A 152 1.58 0.71 -2.48
C CYS A 152 2.69 0.54 -3.51
N ILE A 153 3.70 -0.28 -3.21
CA ILE A 153 4.80 -0.58 -4.11
C ILE A 153 4.46 -1.80 -4.95
N ILE A 154 4.55 -1.65 -6.27
CA ILE A 154 4.24 -2.69 -7.24
C ILE A 154 5.50 -3.06 -8.01
N GLY A 155 5.88 -4.34 -7.98
CA GLY A 155 7.00 -4.86 -8.78
C GLY A 155 8.32 -5.00 -8.01
N ALA A 156 9.43 -4.70 -8.66
CA ALA A 156 10.79 -4.92 -8.14
C ALA A 156 11.69 -3.71 -8.41
N ALA A 157 12.49 -3.31 -7.42
CA ALA A 157 13.52 -2.31 -7.57
C ALA A 157 14.62 -2.78 -8.54
N ASN A 158 15.53 -1.89 -8.92
CA ASN A 158 16.61 -2.21 -9.87
C ASN A 158 17.51 -3.34 -9.35
N ASP A 159 17.76 -3.36 -8.04
CA ASP A 159 18.54 -4.36 -7.33
C ASP A 159 18.15 -4.40 -5.84
N ASP A 160 18.72 -5.34 -5.09
CA ASP A 160 18.40 -5.57 -3.69
C ASP A 160 18.85 -4.41 -2.78
N ASP A 161 19.94 -3.69 -3.12
CA ASP A 161 20.42 -2.55 -2.34
C ASP A 161 19.50 -1.34 -2.53
N HIS A 162 19.06 -1.10 -3.76
CA HIS A 162 18.08 -0.06 -4.06
C HIS A 162 16.73 -0.32 -3.36
N ALA A 163 16.27 -1.58 -3.32
CA ALA A 163 15.07 -1.95 -2.57
C ALA A 163 15.22 -1.62 -1.07
N LEU A 164 16.39 -1.93 -0.48
CA LEU A 164 16.68 -1.63 0.91
C LEU A 164 16.72 -0.12 1.18
N GLU A 165 17.34 0.66 0.30
CA GLU A 165 17.37 2.12 0.38
C GLU A 165 15.96 2.72 0.41
N ILE A 166 15.10 2.32 -0.54
CA ILE A 166 13.70 2.76 -0.61
C ILE A 166 12.97 2.40 0.69
N ALA A 167 13.07 1.16 1.15
CA ALA A 167 12.39 0.71 2.35
C ALA A 167 12.81 1.50 3.60
N ARG A 168 14.12 1.72 3.78
CA ARG A 168 14.65 2.48 4.92
C ARG A 168 14.25 3.94 4.87
N GLU A 169 14.23 4.55 3.69
CA GLU A 169 13.79 5.93 3.54
C GLU A 169 12.31 6.11 3.89
N LEU A 170 11.44 5.19 3.43
CA LEU A 170 10.01 5.20 3.76
C LEU A 170 9.77 4.98 5.26
N GLN A 171 10.52 4.06 5.88
CA GLN A 171 10.46 3.82 7.33
C GLN A 171 10.90 5.04 8.15
N GLN A 172 11.98 5.72 7.76
CA GLN A 172 12.44 6.95 8.42
C GLN A 172 11.38 8.07 8.34
N LYS A 173 10.61 8.10 7.26
CA LYS A 173 9.50 9.03 7.04
C LYS A 173 8.19 8.55 7.66
N ASN A 174 8.21 7.42 8.36
CA ASN A 174 7.06 6.77 9.00
C ASN A 174 5.89 6.45 8.04
N ILE A 175 6.19 6.22 6.77
CA ILE A 175 5.19 5.88 5.74
C ILE A 175 4.96 4.37 5.76
N LEU A 176 3.69 3.95 5.87
CA LEU A 176 3.35 2.53 5.74
C LEU A 176 3.59 2.06 4.31
N THR A 177 4.34 0.97 4.16
CA THR A 177 4.70 0.41 2.86
C THR A 177 3.96 -0.91 2.66
N LEU A 178 3.03 -0.92 1.71
CA LEU A 178 2.31 -2.11 1.27
C LEU A 178 2.96 -2.59 -0.03
N MET A 179 3.34 -3.86 -0.13
CA MET A 179 4.08 -4.39 -1.29
C MET A 179 3.29 -5.48 -2.00
N CYS A 180 3.20 -5.39 -3.32
CA CYS A 180 2.59 -6.44 -4.13
C CYS A 180 3.18 -6.53 -5.55
N GLY A 181 2.76 -7.55 -6.29
CA GLY A 181 3.19 -7.73 -7.68
C GLY A 181 4.64 -8.20 -7.81
N ASN A 182 5.02 -8.47 -9.06
CA ASN A 182 6.36 -8.92 -9.42
C ASN A 182 6.71 -8.46 -10.83
N VAL A 183 8.00 -8.41 -11.11
CA VAL A 183 8.59 -8.19 -12.42
C VAL A 183 9.42 -9.43 -12.74
N ASN A 184 9.01 -10.18 -13.76
CA ASN A 184 9.69 -11.41 -14.18
C ASN A 184 9.94 -12.40 -13.03
N GLY A 185 9.01 -12.51 -12.08
CA GLY A 185 9.10 -13.39 -10.93
C GLY A 185 9.86 -12.84 -9.72
N ASP A 186 10.51 -11.67 -9.83
CA ASP A 186 11.14 -10.99 -8.70
C ASP A 186 10.26 -9.85 -8.16
N SER A 187 10.40 -9.50 -6.89
CA SER A 187 9.59 -8.45 -6.25
C SER A 187 10.36 -7.77 -5.13
N MET A 188 9.93 -6.55 -4.76
CA MET A 188 10.52 -5.84 -3.63
C MET A 188 10.46 -6.67 -2.34
N THR A 189 9.40 -7.44 -2.13
CA THR A 189 9.30 -8.40 -1.01
C THR A 189 10.47 -9.39 -1.01
N LYS A 190 10.77 -10.01 -2.16
CA LYS A 190 11.87 -10.97 -2.27
C LYS A 190 13.23 -10.30 -2.11
N GLN A 191 13.41 -9.12 -2.69
CA GLN A 191 14.62 -8.31 -2.56
C GLN A 191 14.93 -7.99 -1.08
N LEU A 192 13.93 -7.55 -0.32
CA LEU A 192 14.08 -7.23 1.10
C LEU A 192 14.36 -8.47 1.96
N LEU A 193 13.71 -9.61 1.67
CA LEU A 193 14.01 -10.86 2.35
C LEU A 193 15.44 -11.34 2.10
N ARG A 194 15.97 -11.20 0.88
CA ARG A 194 17.38 -11.51 0.56
C ARG A 194 18.35 -10.65 1.36
N LYS A 195 17.98 -9.42 1.69
CA LYS A 195 18.75 -8.51 2.57
C LYS A 195 18.52 -8.74 4.06
N GLY A 196 17.75 -9.76 4.44
CA GLY A 196 17.47 -10.09 5.85
C GLY A 196 16.58 -9.06 6.55
N VAL A 197 15.80 -8.27 5.81
CA VAL A 197 14.91 -7.26 6.40
C VAL A 197 13.67 -7.96 6.97
N GLN A 198 13.36 -7.65 8.24
CA GLN A 198 12.13 -8.10 8.86
C GLN A 198 10.92 -7.37 8.23
N LEU A 199 9.99 -8.16 7.68
CA LEU A 199 8.75 -7.69 7.10
C LEU A 199 7.59 -7.88 8.10
N GLY A 200 6.60 -7.01 8.03
CA GLY A 200 5.39 -7.07 8.84
C GLY A 200 4.82 -5.71 9.18
N TRP A 201 3.76 -5.73 10.00
CA TRP A 201 3.06 -4.53 10.46
C TRP A 201 3.93 -3.65 11.36
N ASP A 202 4.70 -4.25 12.27
CA ASP A 202 5.56 -3.53 13.22
C ASP A 202 6.66 -2.75 12.50
N THR A 203 7.28 -3.35 11.47
CA THR A 203 8.29 -2.67 10.66
C THR A 203 7.69 -1.76 9.59
N ARG A 204 6.35 -1.71 9.46
CA ARG A 204 5.60 -1.00 8.42
C ARG A 204 5.94 -1.41 6.98
N LEU A 205 6.53 -2.58 6.79
CA LEU A 205 6.86 -3.16 5.49
C LEU A 205 6.01 -4.42 5.28
N VAL A 206 4.83 -4.26 4.69
CA VAL A 206 3.77 -5.27 4.69
C VAL A 206 3.62 -5.89 3.29
N PRO A 207 4.02 -7.15 3.09
CA PRO A 207 3.80 -7.85 1.83
C PRO A 207 2.34 -8.33 1.73
N LEU A 208 1.58 -7.78 0.76
CA LEU A 208 0.18 -8.12 0.53
C LEU A 208 0.02 -9.39 -0.31
N GLY A 209 0.83 -9.55 -1.36
CA GLY A 209 0.80 -10.74 -2.21
C GLY A 209 1.68 -10.62 -3.46
N PRO A 210 1.91 -11.73 -4.17
CA PRO A 210 2.86 -11.77 -5.29
C PRO A 210 2.35 -11.16 -6.60
N GLU A 211 1.05 -10.88 -6.71
CA GLU A 211 0.42 -10.39 -7.94
C GLU A 211 -0.15 -8.99 -7.78
N VAL A 212 -0.36 -8.29 -8.89
CA VAL A 212 -0.84 -6.90 -8.91
C VAL A 212 -2.23 -6.74 -8.31
N GLU A 213 -3.08 -7.76 -8.44
CA GLU A 213 -4.45 -7.78 -7.92
C GLU A 213 -4.49 -7.61 -6.40
N HIS A 214 -3.44 -8.00 -5.68
CA HIS A 214 -3.36 -7.81 -4.22
C HIS A 214 -3.31 -6.33 -3.83
N ALA A 215 -3.02 -5.41 -4.77
CA ALA A 215 -3.18 -3.97 -4.56
C ALA A 215 -4.61 -3.58 -4.18
N ILE A 216 -5.62 -4.41 -4.54
CA ILE A 216 -7.02 -4.17 -4.14
C ILE A 216 -7.18 -4.11 -2.62
N TYR A 217 -6.35 -4.84 -1.85
CA TYR A 217 -6.40 -4.79 -0.40
C TYR A 217 -5.93 -3.44 0.16
N ALA A 218 -4.98 -2.77 -0.50
CA ALA A 218 -4.58 -1.42 -0.14
C ALA A 218 -5.68 -0.40 -0.46
N LEU A 219 -6.36 -0.58 -1.61
CA LEU A 219 -7.41 0.33 -2.08
C LEU A 219 -8.69 0.19 -1.26
N ASN A 220 -9.15 -1.04 -1.02
CA ASN A 220 -10.34 -1.29 -0.22
C ASN A 220 -10.14 -0.95 1.27
N TRP A 221 -8.90 -0.94 1.75
CA TRP A 221 -8.54 -0.44 3.07
C TRP A 221 -8.75 1.07 3.17
N ALA A 222 -8.30 1.84 2.16
CA ALA A 222 -8.60 3.27 2.08
C ALA A 222 -10.10 3.58 1.95
N ALA A 223 -10.84 2.79 1.14
CA ALA A 223 -12.28 2.95 1.03
C ALA A 223 -12.99 2.74 2.37
N ARG A 224 -12.61 1.70 3.11
CA ARG A 224 -13.13 1.43 4.47
C ARG A 224 -12.76 2.49 5.48
N ALA A 225 -11.61 3.16 5.35
CA ALA A 225 -11.25 4.27 6.22
C ALA A 225 -12.28 5.42 6.15
N GLY A 226 -12.81 5.71 4.95
CA GLY A 226 -13.89 6.68 4.78
C GLY A 226 -15.17 6.29 5.52
N ILE A 227 -15.57 5.01 5.42
CA ILE A 227 -16.77 4.51 6.11
C ILE A 227 -16.56 4.51 7.64
N THR A 228 -15.41 4.04 8.09
CA THR A 228 -15.12 3.80 9.52
C THR A 228 -14.86 5.08 10.29
N PHE A 229 -14.01 5.98 9.75
CA PHE A 229 -13.57 7.19 10.44
C PHE A 229 -14.27 8.44 9.92
N GLY A 230 -14.61 8.47 8.63
CA GLY A 230 -15.37 9.56 8.02
C GLY A 230 -16.87 9.50 8.31
N GLY A 231 -17.40 8.34 8.74
CA GLY A 231 -18.82 8.17 9.04
C GLY A 231 -19.73 8.18 7.81
N MET A 232 -19.17 7.96 6.61
CA MET A 232 -19.95 7.77 5.38
C MET A 232 -20.66 6.41 5.39
N LYS A 233 -21.77 6.30 4.65
CA LYS A 233 -22.44 5.01 4.42
C LYS A 233 -21.92 4.36 3.14
N GLY A 234 -22.03 3.03 3.03
CA GLY A 234 -21.80 2.34 1.76
C GLY A 234 -22.68 2.93 0.65
N GLY A 235 -22.10 3.16 -0.54
CA GLY A 235 -22.79 3.80 -1.66
C GLY A 235 -22.69 5.33 -1.70
N ASP A 236 -22.20 5.99 -0.64
CA ASP A 236 -21.87 7.43 -0.66
C ASP A 236 -20.56 7.70 -1.44
N PHE A 237 -20.40 7.14 -2.65
CA PHE A 237 -19.14 7.10 -3.39
C PHE A 237 -18.50 8.48 -3.55
N LYS A 238 -19.28 9.53 -3.84
CA LYS A 238 -18.75 10.90 -3.99
C LYS A 238 -18.06 11.39 -2.72
N LYS A 239 -18.63 11.10 -1.55
CA LYS A 239 -18.04 11.50 -0.26
C LYS A 239 -16.84 10.64 0.07
N ILE A 240 -16.90 9.35 -0.23
CA ILE A 240 -15.80 8.40 0.03
C ILE A 240 -14.60 8.72 -0.87
N LEU A 241 -14.79 8.93 -2.17
CA LEU A 241 -13.71 9.32 -3.09
C LEU A 241 -13.10 10.68 -2.70
N LYS A 242 -13.92 11.64 -2.29
CA LYS A 242 -13.43 12.91 -1.74
C LYS A 242 -12.64 12.71 -0.44
N TYR A 243 -13.09 11.84 0.46
CA TYR A 243 -12.36 11.51 1.67
C TYR A 243 -11.02 10.84 1.37
N SER A 244 -10.99 9.84 0.48
CA SER A 244 -9.78 9.19 0.01
C SER A 244 -8.78 10.22 -0.53
N LYS A 245 -9.23 11.11 -1.42
CA LYS A 245 -8.40 12.19 -1.95
C LYS A 245 -7.87 13.14 -0.87
N ASP A 246 -8.74 13.63 0.01
CA ASP A 246 -8.43 14.75 0.90
C ASP A 246 -7.81 14.33 2.24
N LYS A 247 -8.02 13.07 2.67
CA LYS A 247 -7.66 12.58 4.02
C LYS A 247 -6.77 11.34 4.02
N VAL A 248 -6.76 10.55 2.96
CA VAL A 248 -5.92 9.35 2.87
C VAL A 248 -4.74 9.63 1.96
N PHE A 249 -3.58 9.96 2.54
CA PHE A 249 -2.37 10.27 1.77
C PHE A 249 -1.69 9.02 1.20
N ALA A 250 -2.38 8.35 0.28
CA ALA A 250 -1.89 7.17 -0.42
C ALA A 250 -1.31 7.51 -1.79
N PHE A 251 -0.28 6.77 -2.20
CA PHE A 251 0.28 6.83 -3.55
C PHE A 251 0.80 5.45 -3.97
N ALA A 252 0.87 5.21 -5.28
CA ALA A 252 1.46 4.00 -5.84
C ALA A 252 2.88 4.29 -6.34
N MET A 253 3.81 3.38 -6.08
CA MET A 253 5.17 3.40 -6.62
C MET A 253 5.37 2.14 -7.45
N VAL A 254 5.56 2.30 -8.75
CA VAL A 254 5.70 1.18 -9.68
C VAL A 254 7.18 1.02 -10.04
N LEU A 255 7.74 -0.12 -9.64
CA LEU A 255 9.14 -0.45 -9.85
C LEU A 255 9.26 -1.54 -10.92
N GLY A 256 9.86 -1.18 -12.05
CA GLY A 256 10.04 -2.00 -13.23
C GLY A 256 9.05 -1.69 -14.36
N PRO A 257 9.05 -2.51 -15.42
CA PRO A 257 8.20 -2.30 -16.60
C PRO A 257 6.72 -2.47 -16.26
N LEU A 258 5.91 -1.57 -16.80
CA LEU A 258 4.45 -1.63 -16.67
C LEU A 258 3.86 -2.59 -17.70
N ASN A 259 2.82 -3.31 -17.29
CA ASN A 259 1.97 -4.12 -18.15
C ASN A 259 0.50 -3.66 -18.04
N ASP A 260 -0.37 -4.19 -18.89
CA ASP A 260 -1.79 -3.79 -18.94
C ASP A 260 -2.51 -4.01 -17.60
N ARG A 261 -2.12 -5.03 -16.83
CA ARG A 261 -2.68 -5.31 -15.49
C ARG A 261 -2.33 -4.19 -14.50
N ILE A 262 -1.10 -3.69 -14.53
CA ILE A 262 -0.65 -2.57 -13.69
C ILE A 262 -1.37 -1.28 -14.10
N TRP A 263 -1.42 -0.98 -15.40
CA TRP A 263 -2.12 0.21 -15.91
C TRP A 263 -3.59 0.26 -15.50
N THR A 264 -4.27 -0.88 -15.65
CA THR A 264 -5.69 -1.00 -15.32
C THR A 264 -5.96 -0.80 -13.83
N THR A 265 -5.17 -1.45 -12.98
CA THR A 265 -5.28 -1.30 -11.52
C THR A 265 -4.97 0.14 -11.09
N GLY A 266 -3.94 0.74 -11.71
CA GLY A 266 -3.55 2.13 -11.51
C GLY A 266 -4.65 3.13 -11.89
N ALA A 267 -5.39 2.90 -12.97
CA ALA A 267 -6.53 3.73 -13.34
C ALA A 267 -7.61 3.77 -12.24
N GLY A 268 -7.86 2.62 -11.59
CA GLY A 268 -8.73 2.55 -10.41
C GLY A 268 -8.18 3.33 -9.21
N ALA A 269 -6.88 3.23 -8.95
CA ALA A 269 -6.22 4.00 -7.88
C ALA A 269 -6.29 5.52 -8.12
N ILE A 270 -6.11 5.96 -9.37
CA ILE A 270 -6.27 7.37 -9.77
C ILE A 270 -7.70 7.82 -9.49
N ASN A 271 -8.71 7.01 -9.78
CA ASN A 271 -10.11 7.33 -9.49
C ASN A 271 -10.35 7.60 -7.99
N MET A 272 -9.58 6.96 -7.10
CA MET A 272 -9.61 7.21 -5.65
C MET A 272 -8.81 8.44 -5.21
N GLY A 273 -8.17 9.16 -6.13
CA GLY A 273 -7.33 10.32 -5.87
C GLY A 273 -5.88 9.96 -5.52
N PHE A 274 -5.42 8.75 -5.85
CA PHE A 274 -4.07 8.30 -5.55
C PHE A 274 -3.18 8.34 -6.80
N PRO A 275 -2.09 9.12 -6.80
CA PRO A 275 -1.18 9.19 -7.93
C PRO A 275 -0.32 7.94 -8.03
N ALA A 276 0.17 7.64 -9.24
CA ALA A 276 1.12 6.57 -9.50
C ALA A 276 2.43 7.14 -10.08
N ILE A 277 3.55 6.76 -9.49
CA ILE A 277 4.88 7.18 -9.92
C ILE A 277 5.68 5.94 -10.32
N ALA A 278 6.25 5.93 -11.53
CA ALA A 278 7.05 4.81 -12.02
C ALA A 278 8.55 5.15 -12.14
N ASN A 279 9.41 4.13 -11.99
CA ASN A 279 10.85 4.25 -12.24
C ASN A 279 11.25 3.99 -13.71
N THR A 280 10.28 3.81 -14.60
CA THR A 280 10.50 3.53 -16.02
C THR A 280 9.98 4.65 -16.90
N ASP A 281 10.46 4.71 -18.14
CA ASP A 281 10.03 5.71 -19.10
C ASP A 281 8.61 5.40 -19.62
N ILE A 282 7.63 6.07 -19.03
CA ILE A 282 6.20 5.91 -19.35
C ILE A 282 5.56 7.24 -19.77
N PRO A 283 4.36 7.18 -20.39
CA PRO A 283 3.53 8.38 -20.57
C PRO A 283 3.07 8.93 -19.22
N VAL A 284 3.01 10.25 -19.10
CA VAL A 284 2.59 10.96 -17.89
C VAL A 284 1.17 11.50 -18.03
N ILE A 285 0.49 11.72 -16.89
CA ILE A 285 -0.83 12.35 -16.83
C ILE A 285 -0.76 13.55 -15.89
N HIS A 286 -0.79 14.74 -16.48
CA HIS A 286 -0.84 16.01 -15.75
C HIS A 286 -2.15 16.16 -14.96
N PRO A 287 -2.19 17.06 -13.94
CA PRO A 287 -3.34 17.20 -13.05
C PRO A 287 -4.64 17.46 -13.83
N THR A 288 -5.64 16.59 -13.66
CA THR A 288 -6.99 16.82 -14.22
C THR A 288 -8.02 17.21 -13.16
N GLY A 289 -7.60 17.27 -11.90
CA GLY A 289 -8.46 17.55 -10.75
C GLY A 289 -8.93 16.29 -10.01
N VAL A 290 -8.54 15.09 -10.45
CA VAL A 290 -8.80 13.83 -9.73
C VAL A 290 -7.80 13.69 -8.58
N THR A 291 -6.49 13.71 -8.85
CA THR A 291 -5.45 13.83 -7.81
C THR A 291 -5.20 15.29 -7.42
N ILE A 292 -4.26 15.54 -6.49
CA ILE A 292 -3.86 16.90 -6.09
C ILE A 292 -2.94 17.53 -7.14
N TYR A 293 -1.90 16.79 -7.54
CA TYR A 293 -0.95 17.18 -8.58
C TYR A 293 -1.05 16.21 -9.75
N GLU A 294 0.06 15.68 -10.27
CA GLU A 294 0.06 14.71 -11.36
C GLU A 294 -0.67 13.42 -10.96
N GLU A 295 -1.33 12.78 -11.92
CA GLU A 295 -2.01 11.49 -11.72
C GLU A 295 -1.06 10.33 -12.00
N VAL A 296 -0.24 10.50 -13.03
CA VAL A 296 0.82 9.57 -13.41
C VAL A 296 2.07 10.38 -13.70
N GLU A 297 3.16 10.03 -13.05
CA GLU A 297 4.46 10.66 -13.22
C GLU A 297 5.57 9.61 -13.31
N LYS A 298 6.74 10.01 -13.79
CA LYS A 298 7.95 9.17 -13.79
C LYS A 298 9.12 9.85 -13.10
N GLU A 299 9.95 9.05 -12.45
CA GLU A 299 11.25 9.48 -11.92
C GLU A 299 12.30 8.41 -12.24
N LEU A 300 13.25 8.77 -13.09
CA LEU A 300 14.27 7.85 -13.59
C LEU A 300 15.50 7.82 -12.68
N ASP A 301 15.68 8.82 -11.83
CA ASP A 301 16.73 8.83 -10.81
C ASP A 301 16.31 7.94 -9.62
N PRO A 302 16.96 6.78 -9.40
CA PRO A 302 16.60 5.84 -8.35
C PRO A 302 16.61 6.47 -6.95
N LYS A 303 17.41 7.53 -6.74
CA LYS A 303 17.57 8.21 -5.45
C LYS A 303 16.47 9.22 -5.16
N LYS A 304 15.71 9.65 -6.17
CA LYS A 304 14.68 10.69 -6.04
C LYS A 304 13.27 10.16 -6.07
N ILE A 305 13.07 8.88 -6.41
CA ILE A 305 11.73 8.32 -6.59
C ILE A 305 10.85 8.48 -5.35
N VAL A 306 11.41 8.28 -4.15
CA VAL A 306 10.66 8.42 -2.89
C VAL A 306 10.26 9.89 -2.65
N GLU A 307 11.19 10.82 -2.84
CA GLU A 307 10.93 12.26 -2.74
C GLU A 307 9.86 12.70 -3.76
N ARG A 308 10.01 12.30 -5.03
CA ARG A 308 9.04 12.59 -6.08
C ARG A 308 7.64 12.07 -5.75
N CYS A 309 7.53 10.86 -5.22
CA CYS A 309 6.24 10.30 -4.78
C CYS A 309 5.57 11.16 -3.70
N ILE A 310 6.35 11.61 -2.71
CA ILE A 310 5.87 12.44 -1.61
C ILE A 310 5.41 13.81 -2.12
N GLU A 311 6.18 14.42 -3.02
CA GLU A 311 5.85 15.70 -3.67
C GLU A 311 4.53 15.61 -4.47
N VAL A 312 4.44 14.64 -5.38
CA VAL A 312 3.26 14.45 -6.25
C VAL A 312 2.01 14.11 -5.44
N ARG A 313 2.16 13.42 -4.30
CA ARG A 313 1.03 13.20 -3.39
C ARG A 313 0.65 14.44 -2.59
N GLY A 314 1.58 15.39 -2.40
CA GLY A 314 1.41 16.56 -1.55
C GLY A 314 1.60 16.28 -0.05
N LEU A 315 2.39 15.25 0.28
CA LEU A 315 2.73 14.89 1.66
C LEU A 315 3.74 15.88 2.23
N LYS A 316 3.37 16.55 3.33
CA LYS A 316 4.29 17.43 4.08
C LYS A 316 4.90 16.65 5.23
N ILE A 317 6.08 16.08 5.01
CA ILE A 317 6.78 15.29 6.03
C ILE A 317 7.85 16.16 6.67
N THR A 318 7.75 16.39 7.97
CA THR A 318 8.78 17.04 8.76
C THR A 318 9.69 15.97 9.35
N VAL A 319 10.78 15.63 8.66
CA VAL A 319 11.77 14.69 9.19
C VAL A 319 12.75 15.47 10.07
N SER A 320 12.60 15.40 11.39
CA SER A 320 13.67 15.82 12.30
C SER A 320 14.69 14.70 12.42
N LYS A 321 15.64 14.62 11.47
CA LYS A 321 16.72 13.63 11.54
C LYS A 321 17.79 14.14 12.51
N PRO A 322 17.99 13.52 13.70
CA PRO A 322 19.15 13.84 14.52
C PRO A 322 20.43 13.43 13.78
N PRO A 323 21.58 14.10 14.02
CA PRO A 323 22.84 13.81 13.34
C PRO A 323 23.47 12.51 13.89
N ILE A 324 22.86 11.37 13.58
CA ILE A 324 23.30 10.04 14.01
C ILE A 324 23.61 9.15 12.80
N PRO A 325 24.57 8.20 12.93
CA PRO A 325 25.02 7.36 11.81
C PRO A 325 24.10 6.16 11.52
N VAL A 326 22.95 6.07 12.20
CA VAL A 326 22.00 4.95 12.10
C VAL A 326 20.64 5.43 11.59
N ALA A 327 19.84 4.50 11.05
CA ALA A 327 18.46 4.79 10.70
C ALA A 327 17.65 5.14 11.96
N PHE A 328 16.75 6.11 11.85
CA PHE A 328 15.95 6.63 12.95
C PHE A 328 14.51 6.83 12.52
N GLY A 329 13.56 6.38 13.34
CA GLY A 329 12.14 6.59 13.11
C GLY A 329 11.28 5.60 13.90
N PRO A 330 9.97 5.85 14.02
CA PRO A 330 9.07 4.98 14.80
C PRO A 330 8.97 3.56 14.27
N ALA A 331 9.27 3.33 12.99
CA ALA A 331 9.26 1.99 12.37
C ALA A 331 10.35 1.03 12.91
N PHE A 332 11.36 1.55 13.63
CA PHE A 332 12.38 0.74 14.31
C PHE A 332 12.04 0.48 15.78
N GLU A 333 10.93 1.03 16.28
CA GLU A 333 10.45 0.76 17.62
C GLU A 333 9.98 -0.69 17.72
N GLY A 334 10.33 -1.36 18.83
CA GLY A 334 9.95 -2.75 19.05
C GLY A 334 10.81 -3.79 18.33
N GLU A 335 11.87 -3.38 17.61
CA GLU A 335 12.85 -4.30 17.04
C GLU A 335 13.48 -5.17 18.15
N ARG A 336 13.53 -6.49 17.92
CA ARG A 336 14.07 -7.44 18.89
C ARG A 336 15.55 -7.72 18.60
N ILE A 337 16.42 -7.19 19.45
CA ILE A 337 17.86 -7.49 19.42
C ILE A 337 18.13 -8.81 20.17
N ARG A 338 18.67 -9.81 19.48
CA ARG A 338 19.06 -11.09 20.09
C ARG A 338 20.48 -11.05 20.62
N LYS A 339 20.88 -12.03 21.43
CA LYS A 339 22.19 -12.05 22.10
C LYS A 339 23.34 -12.11 21.09
N GLU A 340 23.15 -12.85 20.00
CA GLU A 340 24.08 -12.99 18.89
C GLU A 340 24.29 -11.70 18.10
N ASP A 341 23.29 -10.80 18.09
CA ASP A 341 23.31 -9.53 17.35
C ASP A 341 23.59 -8.32 18.26
N MET A 342 23.70 -8.56 19.58
CA MET A 342 23.85 -7.52 20.60
C MET A 342 25.32 -7.13 20.78
N HIS A 343 25.64 -5.86 20.55
CA HIS A 343 27.00 -5.34 20.73
C HIS A 343 27.33 -4.97 22.19
N ILE A 344 26.35 -4.44 22.93
CA ILE A 344 26.50 -4.03 24.34
C ILE A 344 25.13 -4.03 25.04
N GLU A 345 25.09 -4.41 26.32
CA GLU A 345 23.86 -4.50 27.13
C GLU A 345 23.95 -3.64 28.39
N PHE A 346 22.92 -2.84 28.67
CA PHE A 346 22.77 -2.07 29.90
C PHE A 346 21.41 -2.34 30.55
N GLY A 347 21.35 -2.35 31.89
CA GLY A 347 20.11 -2.53 32.65
C GLY A 347 19.75 -3.98 32.98
N GLY A 348 18.47 -4.20 33.21
CA GLY A 348 17.92 -5.49 33.68
C GLY A 348 18.47 -5.90 35.04
N GLN A 349 18.79 -7.18 35.20
CA GLN A 349 19.46 -7.71 36.41
C GLN A 349 20.99 -7.71 36.29
N ARG A 350 21.55 -7.22 35.17
CA ARG A 350 22.99 -7.33 34.88
C ARG A 350 23.77 -6.11 35.31
N THR A 351 23.26 -4.92 35.01
CA THR A 351 23.92 -3.66 35.37
C THR A 351 22.91 -2.66 35.92
N PRO A 352 23.28 -1.84 36.91
CA PRO A 352 22.44 -0.72 37.34
C PRO A 352 22.30 0.29 36.20
N ALA A 353 21.06 0.57 35.80
CA ALA A 353 20.74 1.59 34.80
C ALA A 353 19.50 2.37 35.24
N PHE A 354 19.50 3.68 34.98
CA PHE A 354 18.36 4.55 35.22
C PHE A 354 18.37 5.69 34.20
N GLU A 355 17.18 6.22 33.90
CA GLU A 355 16.99 7.45 33.15
C GLU A 355 16.39 8.51 34.09
N TRP A 356 16.84 9.75 34.00
CA TRP A 356 16.43 10.82 34.92
C TRP A 356 16.26 12.15 34.20
N LEU A 357 15.02 12.63 34.15
CA LEU A 357 14.68 13.96 33.65
C LEU A 357 14.42 14.89 34.84
N ARG A 358 15.02 16.08 34.84
CA ARG A 358 14.78 17.11 35.86
C ARG A 358 14.69 18.50 35.25
N THR A 359 13.92 19.37 35.89
CA THR A 359 13.96 20.80 35.62
C THR A 359 15.27 21.39 36.15
N ALA A 360 15.87 22.31 35.40
CA ALA A 360 17.04 23.07 35.82
C ALA A 360 16.87 24.55 35.39
N ALA A 361 17.55 25.45 36.10
CA ALA A 361 17.57 26.86 35.71
C ALA A 361 18.35 27.04 34.38
N LEU A 362 17.96 28.03 33.59
CA LEU A 362 18.54 28.30 32.25
C LEU A 362 20.07 28.53 32.29
N ASP A 363 20.60 29.08 33.39
CA ASP A 363 22.04 29.29 33.57
C ASP A 363 22.82 28.02 33.91
N LYS A 364 22.13 26.90 34.16
CA LYS A 364 22.70 25.59 34.50
C LYS A 364 22.62 24.58 33.36
N VAL A 365 22.11 24.99 32.19
CA VAL A 365 21.95 24.13 31.03
C VAL A 365 22.59 24.80 29.83
N GLU A 366 23.33 24.01 29.04
CA GLU A 366 23.85 24.41 27.74
C GLU A 366 23.07 23.62 26.68
N ASP A 367 22.40 24.34 25.78
CA ASP A 367 21.58 23.70 24.75
C ASP A 367 22.44 22.84 23.82
N GLY A 368 21.95 21.64 23.49
CA GLY A 368 22.68 20.66 22.67
C GLY A 368 23.93 20.03 23.31
N LYS A 369 24.29 20.36 24.57
CA LYS A 369 25.44 19.74 25.23
C LYS A 369 25.17 18.26 25.55
N VAL A 370 26.02 17.39 25.01
CA VAL A 370 26.06 15.96 25.30
C VAL A 370 27.40 15.62 25.94
N GLU A 371 27.37 14.91 27.07
CA GLU A 371 28.57 14.49 27.79
C GLU A 371 28.51 12.99 28.09
N ILE A 372 29.55 12.25 27.71
CA ILE A 372 29.68 10.82 27.99
C ILE A 372 30.72 10.66 29.10
N VAL A 373 30.26 10.36 30.32
CA VAL A 373 31.12 10.24 31.50
C VAL A 373 31.39 8.77 31.79
N GLY A 374 32.66 8.37 31.81
CA GLY A 374 33.08 7.01 32.14
C GLY A 374 34.59 6.79 31.98
N ASN A 375 35.09 5.68 32.50
CA ASN A 375 36.48 5.26 32.27
C ASN A 375 36.57 4.67 30.85
N ASP A 376 37.25 5.38 29.95
CA ASP A 376 37.48 4.97 28.55
C ASP A 376 36.19 4.50 27.83
N PRO A 377 35.18 5.38 27.67
CA PRO A 377 33.90 5.01 27.06
C PRO A 377 34.06 4.55 25.61
N GLU A 378 35.00 5.14 24.87
CA GLU A 378 35.23 4.82 23.46
C GLU A 378 35.93 3.46 23.29
N GLY A 379 36.98 3.17 24.07
CA GLY A 379 37.61 1.86 24.07
C GLY A 379 36.67 0.76 24.57
N ARG A 380 35.77 1.06 25.51
CA ARG A 380 34.73 0.13 25.96
C ARG A 380 33.69 -0.14 24.87
N TYR A 381 33.23 0.90 24.17
CA TYR A 381 32.33 0.71 23.03
C TYR A 381 32.98 -0.14 21.94
N GLN A 382 34.23 0.11 21.57
CA GLN A 382 34.92 -0.68 20.54
C GLN A 382 35.07 -2.16 20.88
N LYS A 383 35.24 -2.51 22.16
CA LYS A 383 35.40 -3.90 22.61
C LYS A 383 34.10 -4.71 22.62
N GLY A 384 32.94 -4.05 22.61
CA GLY A 384 31.65 -4.71 22.86
C GLY A 384 31.49 -5.14 24.33
N GLY A 385 30.31 -5.65 24.68
CA GLY A 385 29.90 -6.02 26.05
C GLY A 385 29.47 -7.47 26.22
#